data_AF-A0ABD5TAT5-F1
#
_entry.id   AF-A0ABD5TAT5-F1
#
_cell.length_a   1.000
_cell.length_b   1.000
_cell.length_c   1.000
_cell.angle_alpha   90.00
_cell.angle_beta   90.00
_cell.angle_gamma   90.00
#
_symmetry.space_group_name_H-M   'P 1'
#
loop_
_entity.id
_entity.type
_entity.pdbx_description
1 polymer ?
#
loop_
_entity_poly.entity_id
_entity_poly.type
_entity_poly.pdbx_seq_one_letter_code
_entity_poly.pdbx_strand_id
1 'polypeptide(L)'
;MRALLGRSPVSARTARAVLVAAAVSVAYTATVIGYSLLPSSGISISGTPWHAVVLYSAFATGTVGVPVFLWLRARLKSPVVLLAAILLFWHVLVEFPPIGSGQGDSPGFLFVFLWSPFYVLAYAALAGGEHRLRTRGVSIPG
;
A
#
# COMPACT_ATOMS: atom_id res chain seq x y z
N MET A 1 37.67 -20.23 18.84
CA MET A 1 36.22 -20.36 19.06
C MET A 1 35.61 -18.97 19.26
N ARG A 2 35.15 -18.33 18.18
CA ARG A 2 34.17 -17.22 18.06
C ARG A 2 34.40 -16.53 16.72
N ALA A 3 33.98 -17.21 15.65
CA ALA A 3 33.65 -16.52 14.40
C ALA A 3 32.49 -15.57 14.74
N LEU A 4 32.80 -14.28 14.84
CA LEU A 4 31.80 -13.23 14.97
C LEU A 4 30.83 -13.36 13.81
N LEU A 5 29.60 -13.69 14.15
CA LEU A 5 28.46 -13.85 13.27
C LEU A 5 28.30 -12.59 12.42
N GLY A 6 28.91 -12.61 11.23
CA GLY A 6 28.67 -11.64 10.18
C GLY A 6 27.22 -11.77 9.69
N ARG A 7 26.27 -11.20 10.45
CA ARG A 7 24.96 -10.88 9.90
C ARG A 7 25.19 -9.85 8.81
N SER A 8 25.23 -10.33 7.57
CA SER A 8 25.47 -9.51 6.38
C SER A 8 24.55 -8.27 6.43
N PRO A 9 25.07 -7.03 6.28
CA PRO A 9 24.29 -5.79 6.46
C PRO A 9 23.06 -5.72 5.54
N VAL A 10 23.08 -6.46 4.44
CA VAL A 10 21.96 -6.67 3.51
C VAL A 10 20.77 -7.38 4.17
N SER A 11 21.02 -8.34 5.07
CA SER A 11 19.99 -9.09 5.79
C SER A 11 19.27 -8.21 6.80
N ALA A 12 20.00 -7.43 7.60
CA ALA A 12 19.40 -6.50 8.57
C ALA A 12 18.55 -5.41 7.89
N ARG A 13 19.04 -4.86 6.78
CA ARG A 13 18.28 -3.88 5.99
C ARG A 13 17.01 -4.48 5.39
N THR A 14 17.09 -5.71 4.88
CA THR A 14 15.93 -6.42 4.32
C THR A 14 14.92 -6.75 5.41
N ALA A 15 15.36 -7.30 6.53
CA ALA A 15 14.52 -7.58 7.69
C ALA A 15 13.81 -6.32 8.19
N ARG A 16 14.54 -5.20 8.33
CA ARG A 16 13.94 -3.91 8.69
C ARG A 16 12.90 -3.45 7.67
N ALA A 17 13.20 -3.54 6.36
CA ALA A 17 12.25 -3.14 5.32
C ALA A 17 10.98 -3.99 5.34
N VAL A 18 11.10 -5.31 5.53
CA VAL A 18 9.95 -6.23 5.67
C VAL A 18 9.15 -5.88 6.93
N LEU A 19 9.80 -5.71 8.07
CA LEU A 19 9.14 -5.37 9.33
C LEU A 19 8.36 -4.06 9.23
N VAL A 20 8.95 -3.01 8.66
CA VAL A 20 8.28 -1.72 8.49
C VAL A 20 7.12 -1.83 7.50
N ALA A 21 7.31 -2.50 6.36
CA ALA A 21 6.25 -2.71 5.38
C ALA A 21 5.06 -3.51 5.98
N ALA A 22 5.35 -4.55 6.77
CA ALA A 22 4.34 -5.32 7.48
C ALA A 22 3.61 -4.46 8.52
N ALA A 23 4.34 -3.71 9.35
CA ALA A 23 3.76 -2.84 10.36
C ALA A 23 2.84 -1.76 9.75
N VAL A 24 3.27 -1.13 8.65
CA VAL A 24 2.46 -0.14 7.93
C VAL A 24 1.22 -0.80 7.30
N SER A 25 1.35 -1.99 6.74
CA SER A 25 0.20 -2.72 6.17
C SER A 25 -0.82 -3.07 7.25
N VAL A 26 -0.36 -3.54 8.42
CA VAL A 26 -1.23 -3.83 9.58
C VAL A 26 -1.91 -2.56 10.08
N ALA A 27 -1.17 -1.45 10.22
CA ALA A 27 -1.73 -0.18 10.66
C ALA A 27 -2.79 0.35 9.69
N TYR A 28 -2.54 0.22 8.38
CA TYR A 28 -3.50 0.58 7.34
C TYR A 28 -4.78 -0.27 7.44
N THR A 29 -4.64 -1.60 7.52
CA THR A 29 -5.80 -2.51 7.68
C THR A 29 -6.60 -2.21 8.94
N ALA A 30 -5.93 -1.99 10.08
CA ALA A 30 -6.59 -1.65 11.34
C ALA A 30 -7.35 -0.32 11.25
N THR A 31 -6.78 0.67 10.57
CA THR A 31 -7.43 1.98 10.34
C THR A 31 -8.68 1.81 9.48
N VAL A 32 -8.59 1.06 8.38
CA VAL A 32 -9.73 0.77 7.50
C VAL A 32 -10.85 0.06 8.26
N ILE A 33 -10.54 -1.00 9.01
CA ILE A 33 -11.52 -1.73 9.81
C ILE A 33 -12.14 -0.81 10.86
N GLY A 34 -11.33 -0.01 11.56
CA GLY A 34 -11.81 0.96 12.54
C GLY A 34 -12.79 1.97 11.93
N TYR A 35 -12.49 2.49 10.74
CA TYR A 35 -13.41 3.36 10.00
C TYR A 35 -14.71 2.64 9.65
N SER A 36 -14.66 1.39 9.18
CA SER A 36 -15.87 0.62 8.85
C SER A 36 -16.75 0.32 10.06
N LEU A 37 -16.19 0.31 11.27
CA LEU A 37 -16.97 0.12 12.51
C LEU A 37 -17.64 1.40 13.00
N LEU A 38 -17.31 2.57 12.45
CA LEU A 38 -17.96 3.82 12.83
C LEU A 38 -19.41 3.84 12.31
N PRO A 39 -20.41 4.10 13.16
CA PRO A 39 -21.83 4.13 12.76
C PRO A 39 -22.13 5.14 11.64
N SER A 40 -21.31 6.18 11.51
CA SER A 40 -21.41 7.23 10.49
C SER A 40 -20.74 6.87 9.16
N SER A 41 -20.00 5.76 9.07
CA SER A 41 -19.18 5.48 7.89
C SER A 41 -19.98 4.99 6.68
N GLY A 42 -21.16 4.40 6.90
CA GLY A 42 -21.95 3.79 5.81
C GLY A 42 -21.24 2.64 5.08
N ILE A 43 -20.15 2.10 5.65
CA ILE A 43 -19.37 1.00 5.07
C ILE A 43 -19.81 -0.31 5.72
N SER A 44 -20.51 -1.16 4.97
CA SER A 44 -20.82 -2.53 5.38
C SER A 44 -19.81 -3.50 4.78
N ILE A 45 -19.13 -4.26 5.64
CA ILE A 45 -18.24 -5.34 5.19
C ILE A 45 -19.12 -6.51 4.78
N SER A 46 -19.36 -6.67 3.47
CA SER A 46 -20.09 -7.80 2.92
C SER A 46 -19.26 -9.09 3.00
N GLY A 47 -19.73 -10.10 3.74
CA GLY A 47 -19.09 -11.42 3.86
C GLY A 47 -18.78 -11.81 5.30
N THR A 48 -18.09 -12.95 5.50
CA THR A 48 -17.64 -13.33 6.84
C THR A 48 -16.45 -12.46 7.27
N PRO A 49 -16.29 -12.17 8.58
CA PRO A 49 -15.16 -11.38 9.08
C PRO A 49 -13.79 -11.92 8.65
N TRP A 50 -13.66 -13.24 8.52
CA TRP A 50 -12.44 -13.89 8.07
C TRP A 50 -12.09 -13.57 6.61
N HIS A 51 -13.07 -13.54 5.72
CA HIS A 51 -12.83 -13.15 4.32
C HIS A 51 -12.36 -11.69 4.25
N ALA A 52 -13.00 -10.80 5.01
CA ALA A 52 -12.62 -9.39 5.05
C ALA A 52 -11.18 -9.19 5.57
N VAL A 53 -10.81 -9.87 6.65
CA VAL A 53 -9.44 -9.80 7.20
C VAL A 53 -8.40 -10.27 6.18
N VAL A 54 -8.62 -11.41 5.53
CA VAL A 54 -7.68 -11.95 4.53
C VAL A 54 -7.57 -11.01 3.32
N LEU A 55 -8.70 -10.58 2.79
CA LEU A 55 -8.77 -9.74 1.59
C LEU A 55 -8.12 -8.37 1.86
N TYR A 56 -8.48 -7.71 2.98
CA TYR A 56 -7.91 -6.42 3.35
C TYR A 56 -6.43 -6.50 3.68
N SER A 57 -5.96 -7.60 4.29
CA SER A 57 -4.53 -7.79 4.55
C SER A 57 -3.73 -7.96 3.26
N ALA A 58 -4.24 -8.73 2.29
CA ALA A 58 -3.60 -8.88 0.99
C ALA A 58 -3.54 -7.53 0.24
N PHE A 59 -4.65 -6.79 0.23
CA PHE A 59 -4.70 -5.48 -0.40
C PHE A 59 -3.83 -4.44 0.30
N ALA A 60 -3.81 -4.38 1.62
CA ALA A 60 -2.94 -3.48 2.36
C ALA A 60 -1.46 -3.76 2.05
N THR A 61 -1.09 -5.04 1.97
CA THR A 61 0.26 -5.46 1.62
C THR A 61 0.63 -4.99 0.21
N GLY A 62 -0.22 -5.22 -0.79
CA GLY A 62 0.05 -4.80 -2.16
C GLY A 62 0.02 -3.28 -2.35
N THR A 63 -0.93 -2.60 -1.72
CA THR A 63 -1.19 -1.18 -1.93
C THR A 63 -0.19 -0.31 -1.19
N VAL A 64 0.11 -0.64 0.07
CA VAL A 64 0.94 0.20 0.96
C VAL A 64 2.27 -0.48 1.30
N GLY A 65 2.24 -1.78 1.60
CA GLY A 65 3.42 -2.55 1.97
C GLY A 65 4.49 -2.62 0.88
N VAL A 66 4.11 -2.93 -0.36
CA VAL A 66 5.03 -3.06 -1.50
C VAL A 66 5.78 -1.75 -1.80
N PRO A 67 5.12 -0.58 -1.97
CA PRO A 67 5.82 0.69 -2.16
C PRO A 67 6.81 1.02 -1.03
N VAL A 68 6.40 0.84 0.23
CA VAL A 68 7.25 1.09 1.41
C VAL A 68 8.47 0.16 1.42
N PHE A 69 8.26 -1.13 1.13
CA PHE A 69 9.35 -2.09 1.03
C PHE A 69 10.35 -1.70 -0.07
N LEU A 70 9.86 -1.37 -1.27
CA LEU A 70 10.70 -0.98 -2.41
C LEU A 70 11.50 0.29 -2.12
N TRP A 71 10.88 1.25 -1.43
CA TRP A 71 11.57 2.47 -1.01
C TRP A 71 12.68 2.18 0.01
N LEU A 72 12.40 1.44 1.09
CA LEU A 72 13.39 1.17 2.12
C LEU A 72 14.53 0.25 1.62
N ARG A 73 14.17 -0.77 0.84
CA ARG A 73 15.12 -1.80 0.39
C ARG A 73 15.91 -1.37 -0.84
N ALA A 74 15.25 -0.81 -1.84
CA ALA A 74 15.82 -0.49 -3.15
C ALA A 74 15.95 1.02 -3.41
N ARG A 75 15.52 1.88 -2.47
CA ARG A 75 15.51 3.35 -2.61
C ARG A 75 14.73 3.83 -3.82
N LEU A 76 13.73 3.08 -4.27
CA LEU A 76 12.87 3.48 -5.39
C LEU A 76 11.80 4.44 -4.85
N LYS A 77 11.72 5.65 -5.42
CA LYS A 77 10.80 6.70 -4.94
C LYS A 77 9.47 6.67 -5.68
N SER A 78 9.48 6.29 -6.96
CA SER A 78 8.29 6.37 -7.82
C SER A 78 7.08 5.59 -7.30
N PRO A 79 7.19 4.39 -6.71
CA PRO A 79 6.02 3.70 -6.17
C PRO A 79 5.39 4.42 -4.97
N VAL A 80 6.20 5.09 -4.14
CA VAL A 80 5.72 5.83 -2.96
C VAL A 80 5.02 7.12 -3.37
N VAL A 81 5.54 7.81 -4.40
CA VAL A 81 4.88 9.00 -4.96
C VAL A 81 3.52 8.63 -5.53
N LEU A 82 3.43 7.52 -6.29
CA LEU A 82 2.15 7.04 -6.81
C LEU A 82 1.19 6.65 -5.68
N LEU A 83 1.67 5.97 -4.64
CA LEU A 83 0.87 5.66 -3.44
C LEU A 83 0.29 6.93 -2.81
N ALA A 84 1.10 7.96 -2.59
CA ALA A 84 0.63 9.23 -2.02
C ALA A 84 -0.44 9.89 -2.90
N ALA A 85 -0.26 9.88 -4.23
CA ALA A 85 -1.25 10.39 -5.17
C ALA A 85 -2.56 9.59 -5.14
N ILE A 86 -2.48 8.26 -5.07
CA ILE A 86 -3.65 7.38 -4.94
C ILE A 86 -4.41 7.66 -3.64
N LEU A 87 -3.71 7.76 -2.51
CA LEU A 87 -4.34 8.05 -1.21
C LEU A 87 -5.02 9.42 -1.22
N LEU A 88 -4.38 10.44 -1.79
CA LEU A 88 -4.96 11.78 -1.92
C LEU A 88 -6.19 11.77 -2.84
N PHE A 89 -6.09 11.11 -3.98
CA PHE A 89 -7.21 10.98 -4.93
C PHE A 89 -8.42 10.32 -4.25
N TRP A 90 -8.21 9.23 -3.51
CA TRP A 90 -9.29 8.56 -2.79
C TRP A 90 -9.85 9.39 -1.65
N HIS A 91 -9.00 10.12 -0.92
CA HIS A 91 -9.47 11.04 0.11
C HIS A 91 -10.41 12.09 -0.47
N VAL A 92 -10.05 12.69 -1.62
CA VAL A 92 -10.92 13.66 -2.32
C VAL A 92 -12.23 13.03 -2.77
N LEU A 93 -12.21 11.81 -3.33
CA LEU A 93 -13.44 11.14 -3.77
C LEU A 93 -14.37 10.76 -2.61
N VAL A 94 -13.82 10.42 -1.44
CA VAL A 94 -14.62 10.12 -0.25
C VAL A 94 -15.22 11.39 0.35
N GLU A 95 -14.45 12.48 0.41
CA GLU A 95 -14.92 13.76 0.96
C GLU A 95 -15.89 14.48 0.01
N PHE A 96 -15.66 14.38 -1.30
CA PHE A 96 -16.43 15.06 -2.35
C PHE A 96 -16.88 14.06 -3.43
N PRO A 97 -17.87 13.19 -3.14
CA PRO A 97 -18.30 12.16 -4.08
C PRO A 97 -18.94 12.78 -5.33
N PRO A 98 -18.40 12.55 -6.54
CA PRO A 98 -18.94 13.12 -7.77
C PRO A 98 -20.25 12.43 -8.24
N ILE A 99 -20.58 11.25 -7.71
CA ILE A 99 -21.76 10.46 -8.09
C ILE A 99 -22.34 9.77 -6.84
N GLY A 100 -23.62 10.01 -6.51
CA GLY A 100 -24.38 9.28 -5.49
C GLY A 100 -24.19 9.78 -4.05
N SER A 101 -24.84 10.90 -3.70
CA SER A 101 -24.81 11.49 -2.35
C SER A 101 -25.98 11.04 -1.45
N GLY A 102 -26.57 9.87 -1.70
CA GLY A 102 -27.81 9.49 -1.04
C GLY A 102 -27.98 8.00 -0.92
N GLN A 103 -27.88 7.52 0.32
CA GLN A 103 -28.25 6.19 0.82
C GLN A 103 -27.18 5.10 0.72
N GLY A 104 -27.01 4.46 1.87
CA GLY A 104 -25.96 3.51 2.18
C GLY A 104 -25.87 2.38 1.16
N ASP A 105 -24.68 2.26 0.60
CA ASP A 105 -23.94 1.03 0.34
C ASP A 105 -22.71 1.44 -0.45
N SER A 106 -21.63 1.78 0.27
CA SER A 106 -20.43 2.47 -0.21
C SER A 106 -19.87 1.94 -1.55
N PRO A 107 -20.24 2.53 -2.71
CA PRO A 107 -19.69 2.10 -3.99
C PRO A 107 -18.20 2.50 -4.06
N GLY A 108 -17.85 3.64 -3.45
CA GLY A 108 -16.48 4.14 -3.40
C GLY A 108 -15.48 3.16 -2.80
N PHE A 109 -15.87 2.41 -1.76
CA PHE A 109 -14.95 1.48 -1.08
C PHE A 109 -14.69 0.23 -1.93
N LEU A 110 -15.73 -0.33 -2.55
CA LEU A 110 -15.59 -1.40 -3.55
C LEU A 110 -14.77 -0.96 -4.76
N PHE A 111 -14.95 0.29 -5.21
CA PHE A 111 -14.16 0.88 -6.29
C PHE A 111 -12.67 0.92 -5.96
N VAL A 112 -12.27 1.31 -4.74
CA VAL A 112 -10.85 1.29 -4.31
C VAL A 112 -10.26 -0.11 -4.46
N PHE A 113 -10.99 -1.14 -4.03
CA PHE A 113 -10.52 -2.53 -4.11
C PHE A 113 -10.48 -3.07 -5.53
N LEU A 114 -11.48 -2.75 -6.36
CA LEU A 114 -11.53 -3.17 -7.76
C LEU A 114 -10.30 -2.68 -8.54
N TRP A 115 -9.82 -1.47 -8.24
CA TRP A 115 -8.67 -0.88 -8.90
C TRP A 115 -7.31 -1.30 -8.32
N SER A 116 -7.29 -1.91 -7.14
CA SER A 116 -6.05 -2.24 -6.45
C SER A 116 -5.08 -3.18 -7.19
N PRO A 117 -5.50 -4.16 -8.02
CA PRO A 117 -4.55 -4.94 -8.81
C PRO A 117 -3.81 -4.06 -9.83
N PHE A 118 -4.46 -3.04 -10.37
CA PHE A 118 -3.84 -2.10 -11.32
C PHE A 118 -2.81 -1.20 -10.64
N TYR A 119 -3.01 -0.84 -9.36
CA TYR A 119 -2.01 -0.10 -8.59
C TYR A 119 -0.73 -0.93 -8.41
N VAL A 120 -0.86 -2.22 -8.09
CA VAL A 120 0.29 -3.13 -7.97
C VAL A 120 1.05 -3.23 -9.30
N LEU A 121 0.34 -3.35 -10.42
CA LEU A 121 0.96 -3.36 -11.74
C LEU A 121 1.66 -2.03 -12.06
N ALA A 122 1.04 -0.89 -11.71
CA ALA A 122 1.64 0.42 -11.90
C ALA A 122 2.90 0.59 -11.03
N TYR A 123 2.88 0.13 -9.77
CA TYR A 123 4.08 0.11 -8.92
C TYR A 123 5.19 -0.74 -9.52
N ALA A 124 4.86 -1.92 -10.06
CA ALA A 124 5.85 -2.79 -10.70
C ALA A 124 6.45 -2.13 -11.95
N ALA A 125 5.64 -1.48 -12.78
CA ALA A 125 6.08 -0.76 -13.97
C ALA A 125 6.99 0.43 -13.60
N LEU A 126 6.57 1.24 -12.62
CA LEU A 126 7.36 2.38 -12.13
C LEU A 126 8.67 1.94 -11.49
N ALA A 127 8.63 0.93 -10.62
CA ALA A 127 9.80 0.37 -9.97
C ALA A 127 10.78 -0.21 -10.99
N GLY A 128 10.29 -0.97 -11.98
CA GLY A 128 11.09 -1.54 -13.06
C GLY A 128 11.70 -0.48 -13.96
N GLY A 129 10.93 0.56 -14.32
CA GLY A 129 11.40 1.70 -15.09
C GLY A 129 12.48 2.49 -14.37
N GLU A 130 12.24 2.87 -13.11
CA GLU A 130 13.20 3.57 -12.26
C GLU A 130 14.48 2.75 -12.07
N HIS A 131 14.35 1.43 -11.84
CA HIS A 131 15.50 0.54 -11.73
C HIS A 131 16.31 0.49 -13.03
N ARG A 132 15.65 0.38 -14.19
CA ARG A 132 16.30 0.36 -15.51
C ARG A 132 16.99 1.68 -15.86
N LEU A 133 16.44 2.81 -15.44
CA LEU A 133 17.06 4.12 -15.65
C LEU A 133 18.34 4.28 -14.80
N ARG A 134 18.29 3.82 -13.54
CA ARG A 134 19.45 3.84 -12.63
C ARG A 134 20.58 2.94 -13.11
N THR A 135 20.30 1.75 -13.63
CA THR A 135 21.34 0.86 -14.18
C THR A 135 21.99 1.43 -15.45
N ARG A 136 21.32 2.36 -16.13
CA ARG A 136 21.85 3.09 -17.29
C ARG A 136 22.58 4.38 -16.93
N GLY A 137 22.79 4.68 -15.64
CA GLY A 137 23.50 5.87 -15.18
C GLY A 137 22.73 7.19 -15.33
N VAL A 138 21.42 7.12 -15.61
CA VAL A 138 20.57 8.33 -15.67
C VAL A 138 20.21 8.72 -14.24
N SER A 139 20.73 9.86 -13.78
CA SER A 139 20.32 10.45 -12.50
C SER A 139 18.92 11.05 -12.66
N ILE A 140 17.95 10.50 -11.94
CA ILE A 140 16.62 11.11 -11.83
C ILE A 140 16.74 12.21 -10.77
N PRO A 141 16.44 13.48 -11.10
CA PRO A 141 16.40 14.57 -10.13
C PRO A 141 15.50 14.18 -8.95
N GLY A 142 16.04 14.34 -7.74
CA GLY A 142 15.48 13.79 -6.52
C GLY A 142 14.51 14.71 -5.80
#